data_AF-A0A2V7B2R0-F1
#
_entry.id   AF-A0A2V7B2R0-F1
#
_cell.length_a   1.000
_cell.length_b   1.000
_cell.length_c   1.000
_cell.angle_alpha   90.00
_cell.angle_beta   90.00
_cell.angle_gamma   90.00
#
_symmetry.space_group_name_H-M   'P 1'
#
loop_
_entity.id
_entity.type
_entity.pdbx_description
1 polymer ?
#
loop_
_entity_poly.entity_id
_entity_poly.type
_entity_poly.pdbx_seq_one_letter_code
_entity_poly.pdbx_strand_id
1 'polypeptide(L)'
;MYAGVVVNGLVSAWALVWGRRRYGAPGGLLLGGVGFLLAVAGAALDEWWHANVGKDVNLWSPPHLVGLAGAALIAVGLVLAVAAHTRFAETPRRRLPRVILLLGFADLVHKAMVALDHYTLDAWGRTPDFYPFLLALFLPAIFMAATRALGPGAAAATAAIFTAEHVLILLALLAFGMRVPTFTPIPLLPALAIELAVAALPVPSTSGLAALFAGALFALVMYAQEAAWMAWAVGRPWELGRVALAFPGVLLTAVGSAWLGRVVGTVVASAAMGRPAGAAFGSPARARLTLALAAALGTVGIAAAYRPSRAEPPSTVAALGLAPDTSFDHRDAVFWEALLPDGWRAPGTHHTYQEAIVDGRGIPLGPAWCARDGAGLARELAGTRFTLSINGEPVDLARYPRARRRTRDGSICEWVGVAATTPRPGLQELSYTLERDSLPPSAIIVRLRVKEP
;
A
#
# COMPACT_ATOMS: atom_id res chain seq x y z
N MET A 1 3.07 -7.71 -15.47
CA MET A 1 2.26 -6.51 -15.19
C MET A 1 1.55 -5.98 -16.45
N TYR A 2 2.27 -5.68 -17.53
CA TYR A 2 1.69 -5.04 -18.73
C TYR A 2 0.60 -5.82 -19.48
N ALA A 3 0.67 -7.16 -19.53
CA ALA A 3 -0.38 -7.97 -20.17
C ALA A 3 -1.77 -7.80 -19.52
N GLY A 4 -1.83 -7.69 -18.19
CA GLY A 4 -3.09 -7.46 -17.46
C GLY A 4 -3.67 -6.06 -17.71
N VAL A 5 -2.81 -5.05 -17.80
CA VAL A 5 -3.20 -3.67 -18.16
C VAL A 5 -3.75 -3.66 -19.59
N VAL A 6 -3.05 -4.24 -20.56
CA VAL A 6 -3.50 -4.30 -21.95
C VAL A 6 -4.85 -5.02 -22.09
N VAL A 7 -5.05 -6.16 -21.41
CA VAL A 7 -6.33 -6.89 -21.44
C VAL A 7 -7.46 -6.05 -20.84
N ASN A 8 -7.25 -5.43 -19.68
CA ASN A 8 -8.25 -4.53 -19.08
C ASN A 8 -8.56 -3.32 -19.99
N GLY A 9 -7.57 -2.85 -20.74
CA GLY A 9 -7.72 -1.79 -21.72
C GLY A 9 -8.55 -2.16 -22.91
N LEU A 10 -8.29 -3.32 -23.50
CA LEU A 10 -9.06 -3.84 -24.62
C LEU A 10 -10.51 -4.12 -24.21
N VAL A 11 -10.74 -4.66 -23.01
CA VAL A 11 -12.09 -4.88 -22.46
C VAL A 11 -12.80 -3.55 -22.20
N SER A 12 -12.11 -2.56 -21.64
CA SER A 12 -12.68 -1.24 -21.36
C SER A 12 -12.98 -0.47 -22.65
N ALA A 13 -12.07 -0.50 -23.63
CA ALA A 13 -12.26 0.12 -24.94
C ALA A 13 -13.41 -0.57 -25.71
N TRP A 14 -13.47 -1.90 -25.70
CA TRP A 14 -14.59 -2.66 -26.26
C TRP A 14 -15.91 -2.31 -25.55
N ALA A 15 -15.92 -2.25 -24.22
CA ALA A 15 -17.11 -1.89 -23.45
C ALA A 15 -17.57 -0.44 -23.72
N LEU A 16 -16.65 0.50 -23.93
CA LEU A 16 -16.95 1.88 -24.28
C LEU A 16 -17.47 2.02 -25.71
N VAL A 17 -16.87 1.33 -26.68
CA VAL A 17 -17.19 1.46 -28.10
C VAL A 17 -18.43 0.64 -28.47
N TRP A 18 -18.47 -0.63 -28.04
CA TRP A 18 -19.55 -1.57 -28.34
C TRP A 18 -20.70 -1.46 -27.34
N GLY A 19 -20.39 -1.32 -26.05
CA GLY A 19 -21.39 -1.20 -24.98
C GLY A 19 -22.20 0.10 -25.06
N ARG A 20 -21.58 1.23 -25.46
CA ARG A 20 -22.33 2.47 -25.78
C ARG A 20 -23.36 2.24 -26.87
N ARG A 21 -22.96 1.57 -27.95
CA ARG A 21 -23.79 1.40 -29.15
C ARG A 21 -24.94 0.43 -28.94
N ARG A 22 -24.77 -0.60 -28.09
CA ARG A 22 -25.78 -1.65 -27.92
C ARG A 22 -26.60 -1.57 -26.63
N TYR A 23 -26.06 -0.97 -25.56
CA TYR A 23 -26.69 -1.00 -24.24
C TYR A 23 -26.85 0.38 -23.59
N GLY A 24 -26.36 1.46 -24.23
CA GLY A 24 -26.28 2.82 -23.68
C GLY A 24 -25.23 2.89 -22.57
N ALA A 25 -24.26 3.82 -22.63
CA ALA A 25 -23.19 3.83 -21.62
C ALA A 25 -23.76 4.04 -20.20
N PRO A 26 -23.70 3.03 -19.32
CA PRO A 26 -23.97 3.23 -17.91
C PRO A 26 -22.76 4.00 -17.35
N GLY A 27 -22.98 4.99 -16.48
CA GLY A 27 -21.90 5.78 -15.89
C GLY A 27 -20.78 4.94 -15.25
N GLY A 28 -21.07 3.72 -14.78
CA GLY A 28 -20.08 2.76 -14.27
C GLY A 28 -19.02 2.32 -15.31
N LEU A 29 -19.40 2.08 -16.57
CA LEU A 29 -18.42 1.71 -17.62
C LEU A 29 -17.52 2.89 -18.01
N LEU A 30 -18.07 4.12 -18.01
CA LEU A 30 -17.28 5.32 -18.23
C LEU A 30 -16.26 5.52 -17.11
N LEU A 31 -16.68 5.34 -15.85
CA LEU A 31 -15.80 5.42 -14.68
C LEU A 31 -14.67 4.39 -14.76
N GLY A 32 -14.99 3.15 -15.12
CA GLY A 32 -13.99 2.10 -15.29
C GLY A 32 -13.01 2.41 -16.44
N GLY A 33 -13.50 2.97 -17.54
CA GLY A 33 -12.66 3.43 -18.65
C GLY A 33 -11.69 4.53 -18.26
N VAL A 34 -12.13 5.53 -17.47
CA VAL A 34 -11.24 6.55 -16.91
C VAL A 34 -10.21 5.93 -15.98
N GLY A 35 -10.63 5.00 -15.11
CA GLY A 35 -9.73 4.26 -14.24
C GLY A 35 -8.65 3.50 -15.00
N PHE A 36 -9.02 2.87 -16.12
CA PHE A 36 -8.08 2.21 -17.01
C PHE A 36 -7.03 3.18 -17.59
N LEU A 37 -7.46 4.33 -18.10
CA LEU A 37 -6.53 5.35 -18.63
C LEU A 37 -5.55 5.83 -17.56
N LEU A 38 -6.03 6.04 -16.33
CA LEU A 38 -5.16 6.40 -15.20
C LEU A 38 -4.19 5.27 -14.84
N ALA A 39 -4.62 4.01 -14.86
CA ALA A 39 -3.72 2.88 -14.59
C ALA A 39 -2.59 2.77 -15.64
N VAL A 40 -2.90 3.00 -16.92
CA VAL A 40 -1.89 3.06 -17.99
C VAL A 40 -0.95 4.24 -17.80
N ALA A 41 -1.49 5.43 -17.51
CA ALA A 41 -0.70 6.62 -17.26
C ALA A 41 0.22 6.43 -16.06
N GLY A 42 -0.27 5.80 -14.98
CA GLY A 42 0.52 5.42 -13.81
C GLY A 42 1.68 4.50 -14.19
N ALA A 43 1.43 3.46 -14.99
CA ALA A 43 2.48 2.54 -15.43
C ALA A 43 3.55 3.20 -16.34
N ALA A 44 3.14 4.11 -17.22
CA ALA A 44 4.09 4.87 -18.04
C ALA A 44 4.90 5.87 -17.21
N LEU A 45 4.25 6.51 -16.24
CA LEU A 45 4.90 7.39 -15.28
C LEU A 45 5.87 6.62 -14.38
N ASP A 46 5.55 5.38 -14.01
CA ASP A 46 6.37 4.50 -13.18
C ASP A 46 7.70 4.15 -13.85
N GLU A 47 7.65 3.75 -15.12
CA GLU A 47 8.86 3.48 -15.92
C GLU A 47 9.75 4.72 -16.01
N TRP A 48 9.14 5.88 -16.33
CA TRP A 48 9.86 7.14 -16.36
C TRP A 48 10.44 7.50 -14.99
N TRP A 49 9.68 7.28 -13.91
CA TRP A 49 10.08 7.58 -12.54
C TRP A 49 11.28 6.74 -12.12
N HIS A 50 11.27 5.43 -12.36
CA HIS A 50 12.41 4.58 -12.04
C HIS A 50 13.65 4.89 -12.88
N ALA A 51 13.49 5.35 -14.12
CA ALA A 51 14.61 5.75 -14.97
C ALA A 51 15.25 7.09 -14.55
N ASN A 52 14.48 8.02 -13.95
CA ASN A 52 14.93 9.40 -13.69
C ASN A 52 15.07 9.76 -12.21
N VAL A 53 14.24 9.17 -11.36
CA VAL A 53 14.23 9.38 -9.91
C VAL A 53 14.86 8.19 -9.22
N GLY A 54 14.52 6.95 -9.59
CA GLY A 54 15.07 5.74 -8.99
C GLY A 54 14.00 4.85 -8.37
N LYS A 55 14.42 3.83 -7.62
CA LYS A 55 13.49 2.84 -7.05
C LYS A 55 12.83 3.36 -5.78
N ASP A 56 11.54 3.09 -5.67
CA ASP A 56 10.73 3.54 -4.54
C ASP A 56 10.96 2.68 -3.30
N VAL A 57 10.88 3.32 -2.13
CA VAL A 57 10.92 2.64 -0.83
C VAL A 57 9.54 2.11 -0.40
N ASN A 58 8.46 2.70 -0.94
CA ASN A 58 7.09 2.27 -0.70
C ASN A 58 6.18 2.54 -1.92
N LEU A 59 4.95 2.04 -1.86
CA LEU A 59 3.92 2.21 -2.90
C LEU A 59 3.29 3.62 -2.94
N TRP A 60 3.80 4.61 -2.20
CA TRP A 60 3.24 5.97 -2.15
C TRP A 60 3.96 6.96 -3.06
N SER A 61 4.82 6.48 -3.96
CA SER A 61 5.35 7.33 -5.01
C SER A 61 4.22 7.81 -5.94
N PRO A 62 4.38 8.99 -6.58
CA PRO A 62 3.38 9.52 -7.51
C PRO A 62 2.86 8.52 -8.57
N PRO A 63 3.71 7.73 -9.28
CA PRO A 63 3.22 6.78 -10.28
C PRO A 63 2.30 5.71 -9.69
N HIS A 64 2.69 5.13 -8.54
CA HIS A 64 1.92 4.10 -7.87
C HIS A 64 0.56 4.62 -7.38
N LEU A 65 0.50 5.84 -6.85
CA LEU A 65 -0.76 6.44 -6.42
C LEU A 65 -1.72 6.71 -7.59
N VAL A 66 -1.20 7.15 -8.75
CA VAL A 66 -2.00 7.30 -9.98
C VAL A 66 -2.50 5.94 -10.46
N GLY A 67 -1.63 4.93 -10.49
CA GLY A 67 -1.99 3.56 -10.87
C GLY A 67 -3.07 2.97 -9.96
N LEU A 68 -2.92 3.13 -8.65
CA LEU A 68 -3.84 2.62 -7.64
C LEU A 68 -5.20 3.33 -7.70
N ALA A 69 -5.20 4.65 -7.87
CA ALA A 69 -6.43 5.41 -8.10
C ALA A 69 -7.16 4.92 -9.35
N GLY A 70 -6.43 4.69 -10.45
CA GLY A 70 -6.98 4.10 -11.66
C GLY A 70 -7.60 2.72 -11.42
N ALA A 71 -6.88 1.84 -10.72
CA ALA A 71 -7.35 0.51 -10.40
C ALA A 71 -8.62 0.53 -9.50
N ALA A 72 -8.68 1.43 -8.52
CA ALA A 72 -9.86 1.60 -7.67
C ALA A 72 -11.08 2.07 -8.48
N LEU A 73 -10.90 3.00 -9.42
CA LEU A 73 -11.98 3.46 -10.31
C LEU A 73 -12.49 2.35 -11.23
N ILE A 74 -11.62 1.47 -11.72
CA ILE A 74 -12.03 0.25 -12.46
C ILE A 74 -12.96 -0.61 -11.61
N ALA A 75 -12.55 -0.91 -10.37
CA ALA A 75 -13.33 -1.76 -9.47
C ALA A 75 -14.70 -1.13 -9.12
N VAL A 76 -14.74 0.16 -8.78
CA VAL A 76 -16.01 0.88 -8.52
C VAL A 76 -16.88 0.91 -9.78
N GLY A 77 -16.29 1.18 -10.94
CA GLY A 77 -16.99 1.19 -12.23
C GLY A 77 -17.63 -0.17 -12.55
N LEU A 78 -16.90 -1.26 -12.31
CA LEU A 78 -17.39 -2.63 -12.49
C LEU A 78 -18.54 -2.96 -11.53
N VAL A 79 -18.40 -2.63 -10.24
CA VAL A 79 -19.47 -2.82 -9.24
C VAL A 79 -20.76 -2.12 -9.68
N LEU A 80 -20.65 -0.86 -10.11
CA LEU A 80 -21.80 -0.09 -10.58
C LEU A 80 -22.40 -0.66 -11.87
N ALA A 81 -21.56 -1.07 -12.82
CA ALA A 81 -22.00 -1.65 -14.10
C ALA A 81 -22.72 -2.99 -13.89
N VAL A 82 -22.16 -3.88 -13.06
CA VAL A 82 -22.77 -5.18 -12.73
C VAL A 82 -24.10 -4.97 -12.00
N ALA A 83 -24.15 -4.07 -11.02
CA ALA A 83 -25.39 -3.75 -10.31
C ALA A 83 -26.48 -3.26 -11.28
N ALA A 84 -26.16 -2.28 -12.12
CA ALA A 84 -27.11 -1.71 -13.09
C ALA A 84 -27.57 -2.72 -14.15
N HIS A 85 -26.66 -3.54 -14.68
CA HIS A 85 -26.96 -4.45 -15.79
C HIS A 85 -27.71 -5.71 -15.34
N THR A 86 -27.32 -6.28 -14.20
CA THR A 86 -27.92 -7.54 -13.71
C THR A 86 -29.24 -7.34 -12.99
N ARG A 87 -29.50 -6.12 -12.50
CA ARG A 87 -30.64 -5.78 -11.65
C ARG A 87 -30.92 -6.85 -10.59
N PHE A 88 -29.85 -7.32 -9.93
CA PHE A 88 -29.92 -8.51 -9.06
C PHE A 88 -30.91 -8.35 -7.90
N ALA A 89 -31.30 -7.11 -7.55
CA ALA A 89 -32.32 -6.83 -6.55
C ALA A 89 -33.74 -7.22 -7.04
N GLU A 90 -34.01 -7.14 -8.34
CA GLU A 90 -35.29 -7.57 -8.96
C GLU A 90 -35.37 -9.10 -9.13
N THR A 91 -34.23 -9.79 -9.16
CA THR A 91 -34.16 -11.25 -9.35
C THR A 91 -33.35 -11.98 -8.25
N PRO A 92 -33.79 -11.96 -6.98
CA PRO A 92 -33.01 -12.47 -5.83
C PRO A 92 -32.59 -13.94 -5.92
N ARG A 93 -33.28 -14.75 -6.73
CA ARG A 93 -32.98 -16.17 -6.97
C ARG A 93 -31.66 -16.37 -7.71
N ARG A 94 -31.19 -15.38 -8.49
CA ARG A 94 -29.91 -15.44 -9.20
C ARG A 94 -28.78 -15.02 -8.26
N ARG A 95 -28.00 -15.99 -7.78
CA ARG A 95 -26.88 -15.74 -6.85
C ARG A 95 -25.62 -15.19 -7.52
N LEU A 96 -25.38 -15.52 -8.79
CA LEU A 96 -24.14 -15.18 -9.50
C LEU A 96 -23.81 -13.67 -9.49
N PRO A 97 -24.74 -12.74 -9.78
CA PRO A 97 -24.43 -11.30 -9.70
C PRO A 97 -23.99 -10.84 -8.31
N ARG A 98 -24.60 -11.39 -7.24
CA ARG A 98 -24.21 -11.07 -5.86
C ARG A 98 -22.79 -11.55 -5.56
N VAL A 99 -22.41 -12.73 -6.03
CA VAL A 99 -21.05 -13.26 -5.88
C VAL A 99 -20.05 -12.36 -6.62
N ILE A 100 -20.35 -11.95 -7.86
CA ILE A 100 -19.49 -11.03 -8.62
C ILE A 100 -19.32 -9.69 -7.89
N LEU A 101 -20.39 -9.15 -7.30
CA LEU A 101 -20.31 -7.91 -6.52
C LEU A 101 -19.49 -8.07 -5.24
N LEU A 102 -19.62 -9.21 -4.54
CA LEU A 102 -18.77 -9.52 -3.37
C LEU A 102 -17.29 -9.60 -3.76
N LEU A 103 -16.96 -10.24 -4.89
CA LEU A 103 -15.59 -10.24 -5.45
C LEU A 103 -15.13 -8.81 -5.75
N GLY A 104 -15.98 -7.96 -6.34
CA GLY A 104 -15.66 -6.56 -6.60
C GLY A 104 -15.39 -5.73 -5.34
N PHE A 105 -16.15 -5.96 -4.26
CA PHE A 105 -15.86 -5.33 -2.96
C PHE A 105 -14.61 -5.89 -2.30
N ALA A 106 -14.34 -7.20 -2.42
CA ALA A 106 -13.12 -7.82 -1.89
C ALA A 106 -11.88 -7.29 -2.61
N ASP A 107 -11.96 -7.10 -3.92
CA ASP A 107 -10.93 -6.47 -4.74
C ASP A 107 -10.68 -4.99 -4.33
N LEU A 108 -11.71 -4.25 -3.90
CA LEU A 108 -11.53 -2.92 -3.30
C LEU A 108 -10.80 -2.99 -1.95
N VAL A 109 -11.12 -3.98 -1.10
CA VAL A 109 -10.36 -4.22 0.15
C VAL A 109 -8.90 -4.54 -0.19
N HIS A 110 -8.66 -5.39 -1.19
CA HIS A 110 -7.32 -5.71 -1.64
C HIS A 110 -6.54 -4.47 -2.06
N LYS A 111 -7.12 -3.61 -2.90
CA LYS A 111 -6.50 -2.34 -3.32
C LYS A 111 -6.22 -1.40 -2.15
N ALA A 112 -7.14 -1.31 -1.19
CA ALA A 112 -6.90 -0.55 0.03
C ALA A 112 -5.70 -1.11 0.80
N MET A 113 -5.61 -2.43 0.97
CA MET A 113 -4.48 -3.06 1.66
C MET A 113 -3.16 -2.92 0.90
N VAL A 114 -3.17 -2.95 -0.44
CA VAL A 114 -2.00 -2.62 -1.28
C VAL A 114 -1.58 -1.17 -1.08
N ALA A 115 -2.52 -0.24 -0.91
CA ALA A 115 -2.18 1.13 -0.53
C ALA A 115 -1.42 1.18 0.80
N LEU A 116 -1.63 0.21 1.70
CA LEU A 116 -0.96 0.12 3.00
C LEU A 116 0.28 -0.80 2.97
N ASP A 117 0.80 -1.15 1.79
CA ASP A 117 1.77 -2.24 1.63
C ASP A 117 3.01 -2.10 2.52
N HIS A 118 3.56 -0.89 2.69
CA HIS A 118 4.70 -0.64 3.59
C HIS A 118 4.43 -1.18 5.01
N TYR A 119 3.23 -0.93 5.54
CA TYR A 119 2.83 -1.41 6.87
C TYR A 119 2.52 -2.92 6.87
N THR A 120 2.18 -3.50 5.71
CA THR A 120 1.98 -4.95 5.59
C THR A 120 3.28 -5.73 5.44
N LEU A 121 4.30 -5.12 4.85
CA LEU A 121 5.63 -5.68 4.71
C LEU A 121 6.46 -5.49 5.98
N ASP A 122 6.43 -4.28 6.54
CA ASP A 122 7.18 -3.91 7.73
C ASP A 122 6.26 -3.54 8.90
N ALA A 123 6.31 -4.36 9.95
CA ALA A 123 5.56 -4.12 11.17
C ALA A 123 6.10 -2.93 11.99
N TRP A 124 7.34 -2.48 11.75
CA TRP A 124 7.94 -1.35 12.45
C TRP A 124 7.28 -0.02 12.10
N GLY A 125 6.80 0.13 10.86
CA GLY A 125 6.05 1.31 10.43
C GLY A 125 4.64 1.41 11.03
N ARG A 126 4.12 0.38 11.73
CA ARG A 126 2.76 0.39 12.30
C ARG A 126 2.70 1.20 13.58
N THR A 127 2.66 2.52 13.45
CA THR A 127 2.44 3.42 14.58
C THR A 127 0.96 3.45 15.00
N PRO A 128 0.64 3.78 16.26
CA PRO A 128 -0.74 3.83 16.76
C PRO A 128 -1.60 4.95 16.15
N ASP A 129 -1.00 5.87 15.40
CA ASP A 129 -1.70 7.00 14.79
C ASP A 129 -2.02 6.77 13.31
N PHE A 130 -1.00 6.73 12.45
CA PHE A 130 -1.20 6.86 11.02
C PHE A 130 -1.69 5.56 10.37
N TYR A 131 -1.16 4.41 10.79
CA TYR A 131 -1.60 3.11 10.26
C TYR A 131 -3.10 2.83 10.57
N PRO A 132 -3.58 2.94 11.83
CA PRO A 132 -5.01 2.85 12.13
C PRO A 132 -5.86 3.90 11.41
N PHE A 133 -5.35 5.12 11.22
CA PHE A 133 -6.03 6.17 10.45
C PHE A 133 -6.27 5.72 9.00
N LEU A 134 -5.27 5.13 8.33
CA LEU A 134 -5.42 4.63 6.96
C LEU A 134 -6.41 3.47 6.87
N LEU A 135 -6.38 2.53 7.82
CA LEU A 135 -7.39 1.45 7.91
C LEU A 135 -8.80 2.02 8.07
N ALA A 136 -8.96 3.00 8.96
CA ALA A 136 -10.23 3.70 9.21
C ALA A 136 -10.69 4.53 8.00
N LEU A 137 -9.76 5.06 7.20
CA LEU A 137 -10.04 5.83 6.00
C LEU A 137 -10.67 4.94 4.92
N PHE A 138 -10.12 3.74 4.66
CA PHE A 138 -10.55 2.91 3.53
C PHE A 138 -11.60 1.87 3.87
N LEU A 139 -11.39 1.06 4.92
CA LEU A 139 -12.15 -0.19 5.12
C LEU A 139 -13.62 0.02 5.51
N PRO A 140 -13.99 0.94 6.42
CA PRO A 140 -15.38 1.18 6.78
C PRO A 140 -16.24 1.59 5.59
N ALA A 141 -15.68 2.36 4.65
CA ALA A 141 -16.39 2.77 3.45
C ALA A 141 -16.75 1.56 2.57
N ILE A 142 -15.81 0.64 2.38
CA ILE A 142 -16.00 -0.55 1.53
C ILE A 142 -16.99 -1.51 2.20
N PHE A 143 -16.79 -1.83 3.48
CA PHE A 143 -17.67 -2.75 4.22
C PHE A 143 -19.09 -2.22 4.36
N MET A 144 -19.27 -0.95 4.74
CA MET A 144 -20.59 -0.36 4.85
C MET A 144 -21.27 -0.25 3.48
N ALA A 145 -20.52 0.00 2.39
CA ALA A 145 -21.07 -0.04 1.04
C ALA A 145 -21.55 -1.43 0.65
N ALA A 146 -20.78 -2.48 0.96
CA ALA A 146 -21.15 -3.87 0.71
C ALA A 146 -22.41 -4.28 1.49
N THR A 147 -22.44 -4.05 2.80
CA THR A 147 -23.61 -4.32 3.66
C THR A 147 -24.84 -3.56 3.18
N ARG A 148 -24.68 -2.28 2.79
CA ARG A 148 -25.80 -1.47 2.30
C ARG A 148 -26.30 -1.91 0.93
N ALA A 149 -25.42 -2.40 0.05
CA ALA A 149 -25.75 -2.80 -1.31
C ALA A 149 -26.33 -4.23 -1.39
N LEU A 150 -25.78 -5.16 -0.61
CA LEU A 150 -26.03 -6.59 -0.73
C LEU A 150 -26.82 -7.18 0.44
N GLY A 151 -26.90 -6.45 1.56
CA GLY A 151 -27.63 -6.86 2.76
C GLY A 151 -26.72 -7.43 3.86
N PRO A 152 -27.33 -7.98 4.93
CA PRO A 152 -26.60 -8.51 6.09
C PRO A 152 -25.61 -9.61 5.72
N GLY A 153 -24.46 -9.60 6.39
CA GLY A 153 -23.35 -10.54 6.21
C GLY A 153 -22.43 -10.22 5.03
N ALA A 154 -22.72 -9.19 4.22
CA ALA A 154 -21.92 -8.86 3.05
C ALA A 154 -20.54 -8.31 3.40
N ALA A 155 -20.38 -7.53 4.47
CA ALA A 155 -19.06 -7.09 4.91
C ALA A 155 -18.20 -8.28 5.37
N ALA A 156 -18.78 -9.19 6.16
CA ALA A 156 -18.08 -10.40 6.60
C ALA A 156 -17.70 -11.30 5.41
N ALA A 157 -18.62 -11.51 4.46
CA ALA A 157 -18.33 -12.27 3.24
C ALA A 157 -17.25 -11.61 2.37
N THR A 158 -17.28 -10.27 2.24
CA THR A 158 -16.24 -9.50 1.55
C THR A 158 -14.87 -9.70 2.20
N ALA A 159 -14.79 -9.58 3.53
CA ALA A 159 -13.55 -9.80 4.26
C ALA A 159 -13.06 -11.26 4.16
N ALA A 160 -13.95 -12.24 4.19
CA ALA A 160 -13.61 -13.66 4.03
C ALA A 160 -13.08 -13.98 2.62
N ILE A 161 -13.67 -13.40 1.58
CA ILE A 161 -13.17 -13.54 0.20
C ILE A 161 -11.78 -12.90 0.08
N PHE A 162 -11.61 -11.67 0.56
CA PHE A 162 -10.30 -11.02 0.60
C PHE A 162 -9.27 -11.89 1.37
N THR A 163 -9.68 -12.49 2.49
CA THR A 163 -8.83 -13.41 3.27
C THR A 163 -8.33 -14.56 2.40
N ALA A 164 -9.25 -15.22 1.67
CA ALA A 164 -8.90 -16.33 0.79
C ALA A 164 -7.98 -15.89 -0.35
N GLU A 165 -8.30 -14.77 -1.01
CA GLU A 165 -7.47 -14.18 -2.08
C GLU A 165 -6.06 -13.86 -1.56
N HIS A 166 -5.96 -13.22 -0.40
CA HIS A 166 -4.68 -12.85 0.20
C HIS A 166 -3.86 -14.09 0.55
N VAL A 167 -4.46 -15.10 1.20
CA VAL A 167 -3.77 -16.38 1.49
C VAL A 167 -3.28 -17.05 0.21
N LEU A 168 -4.08 -17.09 -0.85
CA LEU A 168 -3.68 -17.66 -2.13
C LEU A 168 -2.48 -16.92 -2.75
N ILE A 169 -2.46 -15.59 -2.66
CA ILE A 169 -1.33 -14.77 -3.11
C ILE A 169 -0.08 -15.08 -2.28
N LEU A 170 -0.18 -15.16 -0.95
CA LEU A 170 0.96 -15.50 -0.09
C LEU A 170 1.49 -16.90 -0.38
N LEU A 171 0.61 -17.88 -0.62
CA LEU A 171 1.01 -19.24 -1.02
C LEU A 171 1.69 -19.25 -2.38
N ALA A 172 1.20 -18.48 -3.35
CA ALA A 172 1.85 -18.34 -4.66
C ALA A 172 3.24 -17.69 -4.53
N LEU A 173 3.36 -16.60 -3.78
CA LEU A 173 4.65 -15.94 -3.50
C LEU A 173 5.64 -16.92 -2.85
N LEU A 174 5.18 -17.68 -1.85
CA LEU A 174 5.99 -18.71 -1.20
C LEU A 174 6.44 -19.79 -2.18
N ALA A 175 5.54 -20.26 -3.06
CA ALA A 175 5.83 -21.27 -4.08
C ALA A 175 6.86 -20.78 -5.12
N PHE A 176 6.83 -19.49 -5.48
CA PHE A 176 7.84 -18.86 -6.34
C PHE A 176 9.10 -18.42 -5.59
N GLY A 177 9.20 -18.74 -4.30
CA GLY A 177 10.36 -18.46 -3.48
C GLY A 177 10.56 -16.99 -3.10
N MET A 178 9.54 -16.15 -3.34
CA MET A 178 9.54 -14.72 -3.02
C MET A 178 9.49 -14.49 -1.51
N ARG A 179 9.92 -13.29 -1.07
CA ARG A 179 9.65 -12.87 0.31
C ARG A 179 8.14 -12.74 0.49
N VAL A 180 7.65 -13.29 1.59
CA VAL A 180 6.24 -13.18 1.97
C VAL A 180 6.14 -12.02 2.98
N PRO A 181 5.17 -11.09 2.81
CA PRO A 181 4.87 -10.06 3.80
C PRO A 181 4.67 -10.61 5.22
N THR A 182 4.80 -9.76 6.24
CA THR A 182 4.35 -10.17 7.57
C THR A 182 2.84 -10.44 7.51
N PHE A 183 2.39 -11.54 8.11
CA PHE A 183 0.96 -11.83 8.19
C PHE A 183 0.28 -10.68 8.94
N THR A 184 -0.47 -9.83 8.24
CA THR A 184 -1.21 -8.73 8.86
C THR A 184 -2.51 -9.25 9.44
N PRO A 185 -3.03 -8.64 10.52
CA PRO A 185 -4.38 -8.95 10.95
C PRO A 185 -5.36 -8.69 9.80
N ILE A 186 -6.01 -9.76 9.37
CA ILE A 186 -6.97 -9.68 8.28
C ILE A 186 -8.23 -8.99 8.82
N PRO A 187 -8.88 -8.07 8.09
CA PRO A 187 -9.96 -7.24 8.62
C PRO A 187 -11.31 -7.98 8.74
N LEU A 188 -11.31 -9.24 9.19
CA LEU A 188 -12.51 -10.04 9.42
C LEU A 188 -13.25 -9.62 10.70
N LEU A 189 -12.57 -9.45 11.84
CA LEU A 189 -13.23 -8.97 13.06
C LEU A 189 -13.79 -7.55 12.90
N PRO A 190 -13.07 -6.59 12.30
CA PRO A 190 -13.62 -5.27 11.99
C PRO A 190 -14.81 -5.32 11.02
N ALA A 191 -14.85 -6.24 10.06
CA ALA A 191 -16.00 -6.42 9.18
C ALA A 191 -17.22 -6.97 9.92
N LEU A 192 -17.03 -7.92 10.84
CA LEU A 192 -18.10 -8.43 11.71
C LEU A 192 -18.64 -7.34 12.65
N ALA A 193 -17.78 -6.40 13.08
CA ALA A 193 -18.18 -5.25 13.87
C ALA A 193 -19.19 -4.36 13.12
N ILE A 194 -18.98 -4.11 11.82
CA ILE A 194 -19.94 -3.38 10.98
C ILE A 194 -21.29 -4.12 10.94
N GLU A 195 -21.28 -5.42 10.71
CA GLU A 195 -22.52 -6.23 10.64
C GLU A 195 -23.26 -6.24 11.98
N LEU A 196 -22.54 -6.40 13.10
CA LEU A 196 -23.12 -6.39 14.43
C LEU A 196 -23.77 -5.05 14.75
N ALA A 197 -23.10 -3.93 14.42
CA ALA A 197 -23.68 -2.60 14.63
C ALA A 197 -24.95 -2.39 13.80
N VAL A 198 -24.96 -2.82 12.54
CA VAL A 198 -26.14 -2.69 11.66
C VAL A 198 -27.28 -3.58 12.12
N ALA A 199 -26.99 -4.76 12.68
CA ALA A 199 -27.99 -5.72 13.14
C ALA A 199 -28.55 -5.39 14.54
N ALA A 200 -27.72 -4.86 15.45
CA ALA A 200 -28.08 -4.66 16.85
C ALA A 200 -28.87 -3.36 17.11
N LEU A 201 -28.80 -2.38 16.21
CA LEU A 201 -29.43 -1.10 16.42
C LEU A 201 -30.94 -1.13 16.10
N PRO A 202 -31.78 -0.51 16.93
CA PRO A 202 -33.22 -0.37 16.67
C PRO A 202 -33.53 0.72 15.62
N VAL A 203 -32.56 1.04 14.75
CA VAL A 203 -32.76 1.96 13.62
C VAL A 203 -32.70 1.18 12.31
N PRO A 204 -33.39 1.64 11.26
CA PRO A 204 -33.28 1.00 9.95
C PRO A 204 -31.81 0.89 9.53
N SER A 205 -31.42 -0.25 8.96
CA SER A 205 -30.07 -0.46 8.38
C SER A 205 -29.74 0.53 7.26
N THR A 206 -30.77 1.21 6.72
CA THR A 206 -30.65 2.29 5.75
C THR A 206 -30.41 3.66 6.38
N SER A 207 -30.49 3.81 7.71
CA SER A 207 -30.36 5.08 8.42
C SER A 207 -28.91 5.58 8.48
N GLY A 208 -28.74 6.89 8.64
CA GLY A 208 -27.41 7.49 8.80
C GLY A 208 -26.77 7.11 10.13
N LEU A 209 -27.58 7.01 11.19
CA LEU A 209 -27.13 6.64 12.53
C LEU A 209 -26.49 5.25 12.56
N ALA A 210 -27.08 4.26 11.86
CA ALA A 210 -26.50 2.92 11.77
C ALA A 210 -25.06 2.95 11.23
N ALA A 211 -24.78 3.77 10.22
CA ALA A 211 -23.44 3.92 9.66
C ALA A 211 -22.47 4.58 10.65
N LEU A 212 -22.91 5.57 11.43
CA LEU A 212 -22.06 6.22 12.43
C LEU A 212 -21.65 5.22 13.53
N PHE A 213 -22.60 4.48 14.08
CA PHE A 213 -22.32 3.44 15.08
C PHE A 213 -21.47 2.30 14.51
N ALA A 214 -21.70 1.89 13.27
CA ALA A 214 -20.88 0.90 12.60
C ALA A 214 -19.43 1.37 12.47
N GLY A 215 -19.18 2.61 12.03
CA GLY A 215 -17.84 3.19 11.99
C GLY A 215 -17.18 3.26 13.37
N ALA A 216 -17.93 3.61 14.41
CA ALA A 216 -17.42 3.65 15.78
C ALA A 216 -17.03 2.27 16.31
N LEU A 217 -17.89 1.26 16.12
CA LEU A 217 -17.61 -0.10 16.54
C LEU A 217 -16.47 -0.73 15.74
N PHE A 218 -16.39 -0.43 14.43
CA PHE A 218 -15.24 -0.78 13.60
C PHE A 218 -13.94 -0.23 14.20
N ALA A 219 -13.89 1.07 14.53
CA ALA A 219 -12.69 1.69 15.04
C ALA A 219 -12.22 1.01 16.34
N LEU A 220 -13.14 0.73 17.26
CA LEU A 220 -12.83 0.03 18.51
C LEU A 220 -12.27 -1.38 18.27
N VAL A 221 -12.94 -2.18 17.43
CA VAL A 221 -12.53 -3.57 17.17
C VAL A 221 -11.22 -3.64 16.39
N MET A 222 -11.06 -2.78 15.38
CA MET A 222 -9.81 -2.68 14.61
C MET A 222 -8.64 -2.30 15.52
N TYR A 223 -8.82 -1.28 16.36
CA TYR A 223 -7.76 -0.84 17.25
C TYR A 223 -7.38 -1.91 18.28
N ALA A 224 -8.36 -2.59 18.86
CA ALA A 224 -8.12 -3.71 19.78
C ALA A 224 -7.38 -4.86 19.09
N GLN A 225 -7.78 -5.22 17.86
CA GLN A 225 -7.13 -6.25 17.05
C GLN A 225 -5.68 -5.89 16.74
N GLU A 226 -5.42 -4.67 16.25
CA GLU A 226 -4.07 -4.23 15.89
C GLU A 226 -3.18 -4.08 17.13
N ALA A 227 -3.69 -3.52 18.23
CA ALA A 227 -2.94 -3.41 19.48
C ALA A 227 -2.57 -4.79 20.05
N ALA A 228 -3.50 -5.75 20.00
CA ALA A 228 -3.26 -7.14 20.39
C ALA A 228 -2.19 -7.80 19.50
N TRP A 229 -2.27 -7.59 18.18
CA TRP A 229 -1.27 -8.07 17.24
C TRP A 229 0.11 -7.48 17.52
N MET A 230 0.19 -6.17 17.71
CA MET A 230 1.44 -5.48 18.01
C MET A 230 2.05 -5.96 19.33
N ALA A 231 1.22 -6.20 20.36
CA ALA A 231 1.68 -6.72 21.64
C ALA A 231 2.16 -8.18 21.57
N TRP A 232 1.41 -9.08 20.93
CA TRP A 232 1.65 -10.52 21.02
C TRP A 232 2.38 -11.12 19.84
N ALA A 233 2.07 -10.71 18.61
CA ALA A 233 2.67 -11.27 17.40
C ALA A 233 3.95 -10.53 16.99
N VAL A 234 3.97 -9.20 17.16
CA VAL A 234 5.15 -8.36 16.83
C VAL A 234 6.08 -8.19 18.03
N GLY A 235 5.56 -8.29 19.26
CA GLY A 235 6.34 -8.06 20.49
C GLY A 235 6.67 -6.59 20.75
N ARG A 236 5.86 -5.67 20.20
CA ARG A 236 6.01 -4.21 20.29
C ARG A 236 4.68 -3.56 20.64
N PRO A 237 4.21 -3.68 21.90
CA PRO A 237 2.95 -3.07 22.30
C PRO A 237 2.98 -1.56 22.07
N TRP A 238 1.88 -1.02 21.55
CA TRP A 238 1.73 0.43 21.41
C TRP A 238 1.62 1.12 22.77
N GLU A 239 2.26 2.28 22.88
CA GLU A 239 2.13 3.11 24.08
C GLU A 239 0.71 3.66 24.23
N LEU A 240 0.07 3.37 25.37
CA LEU A 240 -1.32 3.74 25.64
C LEU A 240 -1.59 5.25 25.51
N GLY A 241 -0.62 6.10 25.87
CA GLY A 241 -0.75 7.56 25.73
C GLY A 241 -0.86 7.99 24.27
N ARG A 242 -0.08 7.38 23.38
CA ARG A 242 -0.14 7.65 21.93
C ARG A 242 -1.44 7.10 21.33
N VAL A 243 -1.88 5.94 21.81
CA VAL A 243 -3.17 5.36 21.44
C VAL A 243 -4.32 6.31 21.80
N ALA A 244 -4.37 6.77 23.05
CA ALA A 244 -5.41 7.68 23.54
C ALA A 244 -5.43 9.01 22.77
N LEU A 245 -4.26 9.53 22.38
CA LEU A 245 -4.14 10.75 21.59
C LEU A 245 -4.62 10.56 20.14
N ALA A 246 -4.30 9.43 19.52
CA ALA A 246 -4.65 9.14 18.13
C ALA A 246 -6.11 8.72 17.94
N PHE A 247 -6.67 7.99 18.91
CA PHE A 247 -7.96 7.33 18.80
C PHE A 247 -9.12 8.26 18.38
N PRO A 248 -9.27 9.50 18.89
CA PRO A 248 -10.35 10.40 18.45
C PRO A 248 -10.33 10.68 16.95
N GLY A 249 -9.15 10.91 16.36
CA GLY A 249 -9.00 11.16 14.92
C GLY A 249 -9.33 9.92 14.09
N VAL A 250 -8.86 8.75 14.53
CA VAL A 250 -9.16 7.45 13.90
C VAL A 250 -10.66 7.15 13.96
N LEU A 251 -11.29 7.40 15.11
CA LEU A 251 -12.73 7.23 15.32
C LEU A 251 -13.55 8.11 14.37
N LEU A 252 -13.24 9.42 14.32
CA LEU A 252 -13.92 10.36 13.42
C LEU A 252 -13.76 9.95 11.95
N THR A 253 -12.56 9.48 11.58
CA THR A 253 -12.28 8.98 10.23
C THR A 253 -13.12 7.75 9.91
N ALA A 254 -13.17 6.76 10.81
CA ALA A 254 -13.96 5.54 10.61
C ALA A 254 -15.46 5.83 10.49
N VAL A 255 -15.99 6.72 11.32
CA VAL A 255 -17.37 7.19 11.29
C VAL A 255 -17.69 7.90 9.97
N GLY A 256 -16.82 8.81 9.54
CA GLY A 256 -16.95 9.51 8.26
C GLY A 256 -16.91 8.57 7.07
N SER A 257 -15.96 7.63 7.06
CA SER A 257 -15.81 6.62 6.01
C SER A 257 -16.99 5.65 5.97
N ALA A 258 -17.51 5.19 7.11
CA ALA A 258 -18.72 4.36 7.14
C ALA A 258 -19.93 5.11 6.58
N TRP A 259 -20.09 6.39 6.92
CA TRP A 259 -21.15 7.23 6.34
C TRP A 259 -21.00 7.38 4.82
N LEU A 260 -19.78 7.60 4.32
CA LEU A 260 -19.48 7.63 2.89
C LEU A 260 -19.83 6.29 2.23
N GLY A 261 -19.45 5.18 2.86
CA GLY A 261 -19.80 3.83 2.43
C GLY A 261 -21.30 3.61 2.31
N ARG A 262 -22.09 4.11 3.26
CA ARG A 262 -23.57 4.08 3.17
C ARG A 262 -24.08 4.84 1.94
N VAL A 263 -23.51 6.00 1.61
CA VAL A 263 -23.89 6.76 0.41
C VAL A 263 -23.58 5.95 -0.85
N VAL A 264 -22.37 5.42 -0.97
CA VAL A 264 -21.93 4.60 -2.11
C VAL A 264 -22.81 3.35 -2.24
N GLY A 265 -23.02 2.60 -1.16
CA GLY A 265 -23.86 1.40 -1.15
C GLY A 265 -25.32 1.70 -1.51
N THR A 266 -25.83 2.88 -1.16
CA THR A 266 -27.17 3.33 -1.58
C THR A 266 -27.25 3.58 -3.08
N VAL A 267 -26.19 4.14 -3.69
CA VAL A 267 -26.10 4.29 -5.15
C VAL A 267 -26.07 2.93 -5.84
N VAL A 268 -25.23 2.00 -5.34
CA VAL A 268 -25.15 0.63 -5.88
C VAL A 268 -26.51 -0.09 -5.77
N ALA A 269 -27.16 -0.01 -4.61
CA ALA A 269 -28.50 -0.59 -4.41
C ALA A 269 -29.55 0.04 -5.34
N SER A 270 -29.51 1.37 -5.53
CA SER A 270 -30.42 2.07 -6.45
C SER A 270 -30.23 1.62 -7.89
N ALA A 271 -28.97 1.48 -8.33
CA ALA A 271 -28.63 0.95 -9.65
C ALA A 271 -29.15 -0.49 -9.83
N ALA A 272 -29.00 -1.35 -8.81
CA ALA A 272 -29.49 -2.72 -8.81
C ALA A 272 -31.02 -2.85 -8.90
N MET A 273 -31.76 -1.79 -8.53
CA MET A 273 -33.22 -1.71 -8.68
C MET A 273 -33.66 -0.94 -9.93
N GLY A 274 -32.72 -0.49 -10.77
CA GLY A 274 -33.03 0.38 -11.92
C GLY A 274 -33.66 1.73 -11.54
N ARG A 275 -33.48 2.18 -10.29
CA ARG A 275 -34.07 3.43 -9.76
C ARG A 275 -33.09 4.59 -9.88
N PRO A 276 -33.54 5.81 -10.24
CA PRO A 276 -32.67 6.98 -10.22
C PRO A 276 -32.27 7.31 -8.79
N ALA A 277 -31.03 7.78 -8.60
CA ALA A 277 -30.49 8.11 -7.28
C ALA A 277 -31.37 9.10 -6.50
N GLY A 278 -32.05 10.03 -7.19
CA GLY A 278 -33.02 10.95 -6.58
C GLY A 278 -34.13 10.26 -5.79
N ALA A 279 -34.60 9.10 -6.25
CA ALA A 279 -35.61 8.32 -5.53
C ALA A 279 -35.03 7.66 -4.26
N ALA A 280 -33.74 7.30 -4.26
CA ALA A 280 -33.09 6.68 -3.11
C ALA A 280 -32.76 7.68 -1.99
N PHE A 281 -32.50 8.95 -2.34
CA PHE A 281 -32.22 10.04 -1.39
C PHE A 281 -33.42 10.99 -1.16
N GLY A 282 -34.60 10.60 -1.65
CA GLY A 282 -35.86 11.33 -1.49
C GLY A 282 -36.10 12.48 -2.49
N SER A 283 -35.07 13.13 -3.01
CA SER A 283 -35.19 14.04 -4.16
C SER A 283 -33.89 14.15 -4.96
N PRO A 284 -33.94 14.61 -6.24
CA PRO A 284 -32.73 14.87 -7.03
C PRO A 284 -31.79 15.89 -6.39
N ALA A 285 -32.34 16.95 -5.76
CA ALA A 285 -31.54 17.97 -5.08
C ALA A 285 -30.80 17.39 -3.86
N ARG A 286 -31.49 16.59 -3.04
CA ARG A 286 -30.89 15.90 -1.89
C ARG A 286 -29.82 14.91 -2.35
N ALA A 287 -30.08 14.15 -3.41
CA ALA A 287 -29.09 13.24 -3.98
C ALA A 287 -27.80 13.98 -4.40
N ARG A 288 -27.92 15.10 -5.13
CA ARG A 288 -26.76 15.91 -5.54
C ARG A 288 -25.99 16.44 -4.32
N LEU A 289 -26.69 16.98 -3.33
CA LEU A 289 -26.05 17.48 -2.11
C LEU A 289 -25.34 16.36 -1.34
N THR A 290 -25.99 15.22 -1.13
CA THR A 290 -25.39 14.08 -0.42
C THR A 290 -24.16 13.54 -1.16
N LEU A 291 -24.21 13.45 -2.49
CA LEU A 291 -23.05 13.03 -3.29
C LEU A 291 -21.92 14.05 -3.25
N ALA A 292 -22.23 15.35 -3.30
CA ALA A 292 -21.22 16.40 -3.17
C ALA A 292 -20.55 16.38 -1.79
N LEU A 293 -21.33 16.18 -0.71
CA LEU A 293 -20.80 16.02 0.64
C LEU A 293 -19.93 14.77 0.78
N ALA A 294 -20.35 13.64 0.19
CA ALA A 294 -19.55 12.42 0.18
C ALA A 294 -18.23 12.60 -0.60
N ALA A 295 -18.26 13.28 -1.75
CA ALA A 295 -17.06 13.61 -2.50
C ALA A 295 -16.13 14.54 -1.70
N ALA A 296 -16.68 15.60 -1.10
CA ALA A 296 -15.92 16.52 -0.27
C ALA A 296 -15.27 15.80 0.94
N LEU A 297 -16.03 14.96 1.65
CA LEU A 297 -15.53 14.19 2.79
C LEU A 297 -14.43 13.21 2.36
N GLY A 298 -14.61 12.52 1.23
CA GLY A 298 -13.58 11.64 0.66
C GLY A 298 -12.30 12.41 0.32
N THR A 299 -12.42 13.58 -0.32
CA THR A 299 -11.28 14.45 -0.64
C THR A 299 -10.57 14.94 0.61
N VAL A 300 -11.31 15.37 1.64
CA VAL A 300 -10.74 15.78 2.93
C VAL A 300 -10.00 14.62 3.59
N GLY A 301 -10.58 13.41 3.59
CA GLY A 301 -9.95 12.22 4.15
C GLY A 301 -8.64 11.85 3.45
N ILE A 302 -8.64 11.86 2.10
CA ILE A 302 -7.43 11.60 1.30
C ILE A 302 -6.39 12.70 1.52
N ALA A 303 -6.80 13.98 1.55
CA ALA A 303 -5.91 15.09 1.82
C ALA A 303 -5.29 15.02 3.23
N ALA A 304 -6.05 14.55 4.23
CA ALA A 304 -5.56 14.33 5.58
C ALA A 304 -4.53 13.18 5.67
N ALA A 305 -4.52 12.27 4.69
CA ALA A 305 -3.50 11.24 4.55
C ALA A 305 -2.18 11.78 3.98
N TYR A 306 -2.17 12.99 3.40
CA TYR A 306 -0.95 13.60 2.89
C TYR A 306 -0.11 14.17 4.04
N ARG A 307 0.96 13.45 4.39
CA ARG A 307 1.97 13.87 5.37
C ARG A 307 3.32 14.06 4.67
N PRO A 308 3.62 15.26 4.14
CA PRO A 308 4.89 15.48 3.46
C PRO A 308 6.04 15.35 4.46
N SER A 309 7.03 14.54 4.10
CA SER A 309 8.20 14.36 4.96
C SER A 309 8.97 15.67 5.10
N ARG A 310 9.37 15.97 6.33
CA ARG A 310 10.28 17.09 6.61
C ARG A 310 11.61 16.92 5.87
N ALA A 311 12.27 18.04 5.58
CA ALA A 311 13.61 18.05 5.02
C ALA A 311 14.55 18.75 6.00
N GLU A 312 15.37 17.96 6.68
CA GLU A 312 16.46 18.44 7.51
C GLU A 312 17.77 18.55 6.69
N PRO A 313 18.72 19.39 7.13
CA PRO A 313 20.05 19.45 6.53
C PRO A 313 20.80 18.11 6.59
N PRO A 314 21.78 17.89 5.69
CA PRO A 314 22.65 16.71 5.74
C PRO A 314 23.25 16.51 7.13
N SER A 315 23.16 15.29 7.63
CA SER A 315 23.57 14.95 9.01
C SER A 315 25.02 14.50 9.08
N THR A 316 25.71 14.80 10.17
CA THR A 316 27.03 14.23 10.46
C THR A 316 26.93 12.74 10.73
N VAL A 317 28.01 11.99 10.52
CA VAL A 317 28.08 10.54 10.82
C VAL A 317 27.75 10.28 12.29
N ALA A 318 28.20 11.15 13.19
CA ALA A 318 27.88 11.06 14.61
C ALA A 318 26.38 11.22 14.89
N ALA A 319 25.68 12.13 14.19
CA ALA A 319 24.26 12.37 14.36
C ALA A 319 23.37 11.25 13.79
N LEU A 320 23.86 10.47 12.83
CA LEU A 320 23.16 9.31 12.26
C LEU A 320 23.18 8.07 13.17
N GLY A 321 24.02 8.07 14.20
CA GLY A 321 24.06 6.99 15.19
C GLY A 321 24.36 5.64 14.54
N LEU A 322 25.46 5.54 13.81
CA LEU A 322 25.83 4.29 13.13
C LEU A 322 26.08 3.16 14.15
N ALA A 323 25.44 2.02 13.94
CA ALA A 323 25.57 0.86 14.82
C ALA A 323 25.72 -0.45 14.01
N PRO A 324 26.38 -1.47 14.59
CA PRO A 324 26.39 -2.82 14.04
C PRO A 324 24.97 -3.41 13.97
N ASP A 325 24.55 -3.83 12.78
CA ASP A 325 23.31 -4.60 12.57
C ASP A 325 23.50 -5.62 11.45
N THR A 326 23.40 -6.90 11.77
CA THR A 326 23.46 -8.00 10.78
C THR A 326 22.12 -8.71 10.59
N SER A 327 21.06 -8.17 11.21
CA SER A 327 19.72 -8.77 11.19
C SER A 327 18.93 -8.43 9.92
N PHE A 328 19.27 -7.34 9.24
CA PHE A 328 18.71 -7.00 7.94
C PHE A 328 19.18 -7.98 6.86
N ASP A 329 18.37 -8.15 5.82
CA ASP A 329 18.75 -8.98 4.67
C ASP A 329 19.41 -8.08 3.62
N HIS A 330 20.46 -8.56 2.97
CA HIS A 330 21.25 -7.83 1.96
C HIS A 330 20.46 -6.99 0.94
N ARG A 331 19.22 -7.35 0.61
CA ARG A 331 18.36 -6.60 -0.32
C ARG A 331 17.79 -5.30 0.26
N ASP A 332 17.90 -5.13 1.57
CA ASP A 332 17.46 -3.94 2.31
C ASP A 332 18.61 -2.89 2.40
N ALA A 333 19.81 -3.24 1.91
CA ALA A 333 20.95 -2.34 1.89
C ALA A 333 20.77 -1.23 0.85
N VAL A 334 21.04 0.03 1.27
CA VAL A 334 21.08 1.18 0.35
C VAL A 334 22.08 0.92 -0.78
N PHE A 335 23.23 0.33 -0.45
CA PHE A 335 24.11 -0.22 -1.47
C PHE A 335 23.82 -1.71 -1.63
N TRP A 336 22.85 -2.04 -2.48
CA TRP A 336 22.68 -3.39 -3.00
C TRP A 336 23.02 -3.41 -4.49
N GLU A 337 24.02 -4.20 -4.87
CA GLU A 337 24.58 -4.15 -6.23
C GLU A 337 23.56 -4.37 -7.37
N ALA A 338 22.49 -5.13 -7.11
CA ALA A 338 21.45 -5.40 -8.09
C ALA A 338 20.49 -4.21 -8.30
N LEU A 339 20.57 -3.18 -7.45
CA LEU A 339 19.81 -1.93 -7.58
C LEU A 339 20.63 -0.80 -8.20
N LEU A 340 21.91 -1.03 -8.47
CA LEU A 340 22.80 -0.03 -9.04
C LEU A 340 22.60 0.09 -10.57
N PRO A 341 22.83 1.28 -11.15
CA PRO A 341 22.66 1.51 -12.59
C PRO A 341 23.63 0.65 -13.41
N ASP A 342 23.22 0.22 -14.60
CA ASP A 342 24.07 -0.57 -15.49
C ASP A 342 25.41 0.12 -15.76
N GLY A 343 26.49 -0.66 -15.77
CA GLY A 343 27.83 -0.14 -15.99
C GLY A 343 28.47 0.57 -14.79
N TRP A 344 27.83 0.57 -13.60
CA TRP A 344 28.44 1.10 -12.36
C TRP A 344 29.82 0.49 -12.03
N ARG A 345 30.08 -0.74 -12.52
CA ARG A 345 31.38 -1.41 -12.40
C ARG A 345 32.46 -0.84 -13.32
N ALA A 346 32.13 0.08 -14.24
CA ALA A 346 33.12 0.79 -15.05
C ALA A 346 33.81 1.89 -14.21
N PRO A 347 35.10 2.19 -14.47
CA PRO A 347 35.79 3.30 -13.81
C PRO A 347 35.06 4.64 -13.98
N GLY A 348 35.14 5.49 -12.95
CA GLY A 348 34.49 6.80 -12.93
C GLY A 348 33.43 6.94 -11.84
N THR A 349 32.74 8.09 -11.84
CA THR A 349 31.72 8.44 -10.86
C THR A 349 30.33 8.20 -11.44
N HIS A 350 29.55 7.40 -10.73
CA HIS A 350 28.18 7.06 -11.05
C HIS A 350 27.25 7.66 -10.02
N HIS A 351 26.07 8.11 -10.46
CA HIS A 351 25.07 8.70 -9.58
C HIS A 351 23.81 7.86 -9.58
N THR A 352 23.22 7.69 -8.41
CA THR A 352 21.91 7.08 -8.26
C THR A 352 21.15 7.80 -7.16
N TYR A 353 19.82 7.73 -7.22
CA TYR A 353 18.96 8.23 -6.16
C TYR A 353 18.16 7.05 -5.61
N GLN A 354 18.03 7.05 -4.30
CA GLN A 354 17.29 6.04 -3.56
C GLN A 354 16.52 6.69 -2.42
N GLU A 355 15.52 5.97 -1.94
CA GLU A 355 14.70 6.42 -0.82
C GLU A 355 14.80 5.45 0.35
N ALA A 356 14.64 5.99 1.55
CA ALA A 356 14.54 5.23 2.79
C ALA A 356 13.48 5.83 3.70
N ILE A 357 12.95 5.05 4.64
CA ILE A 357 11.93 5.51 5.60
C ILE A 357 12.48 5.42 7.01
N VAL A 358 12.09 6.38 7.86
CA VAL A 358 12.31 6.31 9.31
C VAL A 358 11.23 5.44 9.95
N ASP A 359 11.39 4.12 9.86
CA ASP A 359 10.46 3.14 10.47
C ASP A 359 10.92 2.65 11.85
N GLY A 360 12.12 3.06 12.29
CA GLY A 360 12.72 2.68 13.56
C GLY A 360 13.60 1.43 13.50
N ARG A 361 13.59 0.67 12.40
CA ARG A 361 14.50 -0.47 12.19
C ARG A 361 15.94 -0.02 11.92
N GLY A 362 16.09 1.21 11.45
CA GLY A 362 17.35 1.79 11.03
C GLY A 362 17.58 1.58 9.53
N ILE A 363 18.42 2.42 8.91
CA ILE A 363 18.69 2.36 7.47
C ILE A 363 20.00 1.60 7.25
N PRO A 364 19.99 0.43 6.59
CA PRO A 364 21.22 -0.31 6.34
C PRO A 364 22.09 0.38 5.28
N LEU A 365 23.29 0.80 5.68
CA LEU A 365 24.21 1.60 4.84
C LEU A 365 25.42 0.81 4.33
N GLY A 366 25.58 -0.43 4.78
CA GLY A 366 26.74 -1.22 4.38
C GLY A 366 26.63 -1.74 2.95
N PRO A 367 27.75 -1.83 2.21
CA PRO A 367 27.76 -2.44 0.89
C PRO A 367 27.37 -3.91 0.96
N ALA A 368 26.45 -4.33 0.10
CA ALA A 368 26.01 -5.70 -0.10
C ALA A 368 26.38 -6.22 -1.50
N TRP A 369 26.98 -7.41 -1.53
CA TRP A 369 27.54 -8.03 -2.74
C TRP A 369 27.17 -9.50 -2.83
N CYS A 370 26.84 -9.99 -4.03
CA CYS A 370 26.47 -11.36 -4.29
C CYS A 370 27.33 -11.97 -5.40
N ALA A 371 27.57 -13.27 -5.30
CA ALA A 371 28.18 -14.04 -6.39
C ALA A 371 27.54 -15.43 -6.46
N ARG A 372 27.70 -16.11 -7.60
CA ARG A 372 27.08 -17.43 -7.85
C ARG A 372 27.47 -18.49 -6.83
N ASP A 373 28.66 -18.40 -6.26
CA ASP A 373 29.17 -19.30 -5.23
C ASP A 373 30.17 -18.58 -4.30
N GLY A 374 30.56 -19.26 -3.22
CA GLY A 374 31.45 -18.67 -2.21
C GLY A 374 32.89 -18.45 -2.68
N ALA A 375 33.38 -19.23 -3.63
CA ALA A 375 34.73 -19.09 -4.17
C ALA A 375 34.81 -17.89 -5.14
N GLY A 376 33.76 -17.67 -5.93
CA GLY A 376 33.56 -16.47 -6.73
C GLY A 376 33.50 -15.22 -5.83
N LEU A 377 32.66 -15.26 -4.80
CA LEU A 377 32.54 -14.15 -3.85
C LEU A 377 33.88 -13.81 -3.19
N ALA A 378 34.60 -14.82 -2.69
CA ALA A 378 35.89 -14.62 -2.04
C ALA A 378 36.93 -14.03 -3.00
N ARG A 379 36.98 -14.49 -4.26
CA ARG A 379 37.89 -13.93 -5.28
C ARG A 379 37.58 -12.48 -5.61
N GLU A 380 36.30 -12.14 -5.80
CA GLU A 380 35.89 -10.76 -6.08
C GLU A 380 36.20 -9.83 -4.92
N LEU A 381 35.89 -10.24 -3.69
CA LEU A 381 36.11 -9.41 -2.50
C LEU A 381 37.59 -9.33 -2.08
N ALA A 382 38.43 -10.30 -2.45
CA ALA A 382 39.86 -10.25 -2.13
C ALA A 382 40.58 -9.09 -2.84
N GLY A 383 40.17 -8.78 -4.07
CA GLY A 383 40.73 -7.69 -4.88
C GLY A 383 39.88 -6.41 -4.88
N THR A 384 38.91 -6.29 -3.97
CA THR A 384 37.99 -5.14 -3.91
C THR A 384 38.01 -4.54 -2.51
N ARG A 385 38.29 -3.23 -2.42
CA ARG A 385 38.16 -2.46 -1.17
C ARG A 385 37.01 -1.47 -1.28
N PHE A 386 36.18 -1.45 -0.25
CA PHE A 386 35.04 -0.55 -0.14
C PHE A 386 35.34 0.53 0.88
N THR A 387 35.11 1.78 0.49
CA THR A 387 35.04 2.90 1.43
C THR A 387 33.67 3.55 1.33
N LEU A 388 33.23 4.15 2.44
CA LEU A 388 31.98 4.90 2.53
C LEU A 388 32.30 6.26 3.12
N SER A 389 31.80 7.32 2.49
CA SER A 389 31.63 8.61 3.15
C SER A 389 30.16 9.03 3.11
N ILE A 390 29.71 9.68 4.18
CA ILE A 390 28.36 10.21 4.31
C ILE A 390 28.47 11.72 4.47
N ASN A 391 27.91 12.46 3.52
CA ASN A 391 27.99 13.93 3.46
C ASN A 391 29.43 14.47 3.56
N GLY A 392 30.39 13.73 2.99
CA GLY A 392 31.81 14.06 3.03
C GLY A 392 32.57 13.56 4.27
N GLU A 393 31.90 13.02 5.29
CA GLU A 393 32.56 12.44 6.47
C GLU A 393 32.85 10.94 6.25
N PRO A 394 34.09 10.48 6.44
CA PRO A 394 34.45 9.08 6.21
C PRO A 394 33.86 8.15 7.29
N VAL A 395 33.42 6.96 6.87
CA VAL A 395 32.97 5.88 7.76
C VAL A 395 33.96 4.73 7.69
N ASP A 396 34.53 4.38 8.85
CA ASP A 396 35.42 3.23 9.00
C ASP A 396 34.61 1.92 9.01
N LEU A 397 34.42 1.35 7.82
CA LEU A 397 33.67 0.11 7.62
C LEU A 397 34.32 -1.11 8.32
N ALA A 398 35.61 -1.06 8.64
CA ALA A 398 36.32 -2.18 9.28
C ALA A 398 35.84 -2.46 10.71
N ARG A 399 35.15 -1.49 11.34
CA ARG A 399 34.59 -1.63 12.70
C ARG A 399 33.30 -2.44 12.75
N TYR A 400 32.69 -2.71 11.60
CA TYR A 400 31.37 -3.34 11.53
C TYR A 400 31.49 -4.81 11.09
N PRO A 401 30.66 -5.70 11.67
CA PRO A 401 30.67 -7.11 11.32
C PRO A 401 30.25 -7.32 9.87
N ARG A 402 30.72 -8.40 9.26
CA ARG A 402 30.25 -8.86 7.95
C ARG A 402 29.32 -10.05 8.14
N ALA A 403 28.21 -10.06 7.42
CA ALA A 403 27.26 -11.16 7.43
C ALA A 403 27.16 -11.76 6.03
N ARG A 404 26.97 -13.08 5.98
CA ARG A 404 26.92 -13.84 4.73
C ARG A 404 25.71 -14.75 4.73
N ARG A 405 24.98 -14.79 3.62
CA ARG A 405 23.78 -15.60 3.44
C ARG A 405 23.79 -16.31 2.08
N ARG A 406 23.51 -17.60 2.10
CA ARG A 406 23.22 -18.36 0.88
C ARG A 406 21.75 -18.19 0.52
N THR A 407 21.49 -17.83 -0.73
CA THR A 407 20.16 -17.69 -1.31
C THR A 407 19.61 -19.05 -1.77
N ARG A 408 18.33 -19.09 -2.17
CA ARG A 408 17.72 -20.32 -2.70
C ARG A 408 18.27 -20.76 -4.06
N ASP A 409 18.73 -19.83 -4.89
CA ASP A 409 19.32 -20.10 -6.20
C ASP A 409 20.80 -20.56 -6.12
N GLY A 410 21.33 -20.71 -4.90
CA GLY A 410 22.70 -21.16 -4.64
C GLY A 410 23.73 -20.03 -4.56
N SER A 411 23.37 -18.80 -4.95
CA SER A 411 24.24 -17.64 -4.79
C SER A 411 24.54 -17.33 -3.32
N ILE A 412 25.66 -16.67 -3.09
CA ILE A 412 26.11 -16.26 -1.77
C ILE A 412 26.24 -14.74 -1.78
N CYS A 413 25.54 -14.10 -0.86
CA CYS A 413 25.59 -12.67 -0.64
C CYS A 413 26.29 -12.37 0.69
N GLU A 414 27.09 -11.31 0.71
CA GLU A 414 27.77 -10.79 1.88
C GLU A 414 27.57 -9.28 1.98
N TRP A 415 27.41 -8.77 3.19
CA TRP A 415 27.25 -7.35 3.44
C TRP A 415 27.94 -6.91 4.72
N VAL A 416 28.29 -5.62 4.78
CA VAL A 416 28.76 -4.98 6.01
C VAL A 416 27.54 -4.62 6.86
N GLY A 417 27.48 -5.10 8.09
CA GLY A 417 26.37 -4.89 9.01
C GLY A 417 26.44 -3.53 9.70
N VAL A 418 26.22 -2.45 8.96
CA VAL A 418 26.13 -1.08 9.51
C VAL A 418 24.78 -0.47 9.16
N ALA A 419 24.09 0.07 10.16
CA ALA A 419 22.84 0.77 9.99
C ALA A 419 22.88 2.13 10.69
N ALA A 420 22.24 3.14 10.09
CA ALA A 420 21.94 4.40 10.77
C ALA A 420 20.73 4.19 11.68
N THR A 421 20.92 4.33 12.99
CA THR A 421 19.85 4.11 13.98
C THR A 421 19.04 5.37 14.28
N THR A 422 19.58 6.55 13.96
CA THR A 422 18.89 7.84 14.11
C THR A 422 18.86 8.60 12.78
N PRO A 423 18.29 7.99 11.71
CA PRO A 423 18.23 8.63 10.41
C PRO A 423 17.38 9.91 10.47
N ARG A 424 17.85 10.97 9.80
CA ARG A 424 17.14 12.26 9.74
C ARG A 424 16.41 12.42 8.41
N PRO A 425 15.12 12.79 8.42
CA PRO A 425 14.37 13.09 7.20
C PRO A 425 15.10 14.16 6.38
N GLY A 426 15.28 13.96 5.09
CA GLY A 426 16.09 14.85 4.27
C GLY A 426 16.95 14.12 3.26
N LEU A 427 17.84 14.86 2.60
CA LEU A 427 18.79 14.29 1.64
C LEU A 427 20.12 14.02 2.34
N GLN A 428 20.59 12.79 2.20
CA GLN A 428 21.94 12.37 2.58
C GLN A 428 22.69 11.97 1.31
N GLU A 429 23.95 12.35 1.20
CA GLU A 429 24.84 11.91 0.14
C GLU A 429 25.73 10.79 0.67
N LEU A 430 25.63 9.59 0.09
CA LEU A 430 26.47 8.46 0.44
C LEU A 430 27.38 8.17 -0.75
N SER A 431 28.68 8.36 -0.56
CA SER A 431 29.68 8.06 -1.57
C SER A 431 30.37 6.75 -1.23
N TYR A 432 30.10 5.74 -2.04
CA TYR A 432 30.76 4.44 -1.97
C TYR A 432 31.88 4.41 -3.00
N THR A 433 33.12 4.26 -2.57
CA THR A 433 34.25 4.08 -3.50
C THR A 433 34.67 2.62 -3.50
N LEU A 434 34.81 2.07 -4.71
CA LEU A 434 35.37 0.76 -4.97
C LEU A 434 36.75 0.91 -5.59
N GLU A 435 37.76 0.49 -4.85
CA GLU A 435 39.11 0.31 -5.34
C GLU A 435 39.30 -1.16 -5.73
N ARG A 436 39.86 -1.39 -6.91
CA ARG A 436 40.19 -2.72 -7.42
C ARG A 436 41.67 -2.74 -7.78
N ASP A 437 42.36 -3.82 -7.44
CA ASP A 437 43.83 -3.90 -7.57
C ASP A 437 44.36 -3.59 -8.98
N SER A 438 43.57 -3.82 -10.03
CA SER A 438 43.96 -3.69 -11.44
C SER A 438 43.14 -2.70 -12.27
N LEU A 439 42.24 -1.92 -11.65
CA LEU A 439 41.37 -0.97 -12.36
C LEU A 439 41.35 0.39 -11.65
N PRO A 440 41.20 1.50 -12.39
CA PRO A 440 40.95 2.79 -11.76
C PRO A 440 39.68 2.72 -10.89
N PRO A 441 39.62 3.51 -9.80
CA PRO A 441 38.51 3.44 -8.87
C PRO A 441 37.19 3.79 -9.55
N SER A 442 36.14 3.14 -9.06
CA SER A 442 34.75 3.49 -9.40
C SER A 442 34.08 4.02 -8.15
N ALA A 443 33.39 5.16 -8.26
CA ALA A 443 32.63 5.75 -7.17
C ALA A 443 31.14 5.71 -7.50
N ILE A 444 30.31 5.42 -6.51
CA ILE A 444 28.86 5.50 -6.60
C ILE A 444 28.39 6.49 -5.55
N ILE A 445 27.82 7.59 -6.02
CA ILE A 445 27.21 8.61 -5.20
C ILE A 445 25.71 8.34 -5.18
N VAL A 446 25.23 7.85 -4.04
CA VAL A 446 23.81 7.65 -3.75
C VAL A 446 23.27 8.90 -3.07
N ARG A 447 22.36 9.61 -3.76
CA ARG A 447 21.50 10.61 -3.10
C ARG A 447 20.35 9.88 -2.43
N LEU A 448 20.47 9.68 -1.12
CA LEU A 448 19.48 9.00 -0.31
C LEU A 448 18.49 10.01 0.25
N ARG A 449 17.22 9.94 -0.18
CA ARG A 449 16.13 10.69 0.43
C ARG A 449 15.52 9.88 1.56
N VAL A 450 15.77 10.31 2.78
CA VAL A 450 15.12 9.77 3.97
C VAL A 450 13.76 10.45 4.16
N LYS A 451 12.71 9.66 4.27
CA LYS A 451 11.32 10.08 4.44
C LYS A 451 10.80 9.71 5.83
N GLU A 452 9.88 10.52 6.32
CA GLU A 452 9.02 10.14 7.44
C GLU A 452 8.01 9.08 6.96
N PRO A 453 7.57 8.17 7.84
CA PRO A 453 6.68 7.05 7.51
C PRO A 453 5.24 7.45 7.15
#